data_AF-A0A2H5UZ87-F1
#
_entry.id   AF-A0A2H5UZ87-F1
#
_cell.length_a   1.000
_cell.length_b   1.000
_cell.length_c   1.000
_cell.angle_alpha   90.00
_cell.angle_beta   90.00
_cell.angle_gamma   90.00
#
_symmetry.space_group_name_H-M   'P 1'
#
loop_
_entity.id
_entity.type
_entity.pdbx_description
1 polymer ?
#
loop_
_entity_poly.entity_id
_entity_poly.type
_entity_poly.pdbx_seq_one_letter_code
_entity_poly.pdbx_strand_id
1 'polypeptide(L)'
;MEYRWVFFVLLTLLVWGCWGFLTRVAAASLGWRDTTAIAAIGNMIAAVSFIMLSRAELAPQSPSWFAALSAGVLGFLGALTFYVAVDQNPSSLVIVATSLYPIITIILSVLLLGENMSVRQMVGVAFAILALILISGR
;
A
#
# COMPACT_ATOMS: atom_id res chain seq x y z
N MET A 1 18.46 -21.35 -1.95
CA MET A 1 17.80 -20.05 -2.13
C MET A 1 16.79 -19.89 -1.01
N GLU A 2 16.93 -18.88 -0.16
CA GLU A 2 16.15 -18.75 1.08
C GLU A 2 14.66 -18.53 0.77
N TYR A 3 13.81 -19.54 0.98
CA TYR A 3 12.35 -19.46 0.88
C TYR A 3 11.70 -18.45 1.88
N ARG A 4 12.52 -17.81 2.72
CA ARG A 4 12.08 -16.87 3.76
C ARG A 4 11.38 -15.64 3.17
N TRP A 5 11.83 -15.12 2.03
CA TRP A 5 11.18 -13.96 1.42
C TRP A 5 9.79 -14.30 0.87
N VAL A 6 9.61 -15.50 0.31
CA VAL A 6 8.30 -15.98 -0.18
C VAL A 6 7.32 -16.07 0.98
N PHE A 7 7.77 -16.58 2.14
CA PHE A 7 6.96 -16.62 3.34
C PHE A 7 6.47 -15.22 3.76
N PHE A 8 7.35 -14.22 3.82
CA PHE A 8 6.95 -12.85 4.17
C PHE A 8 5.99 -12.25 3.14
N VAL A 9 6.20 -12.50 1.84
CA VAL A 9 5.26 -12.07 0.78
C VAL A 9 3.88 -12.68 0.99
N LEU A 10 3.79 -13.99 1.24
CA LEU A 10 2.52 -14.67 1.49
C LEU A 10 1.84 -14.15 2.76
N LEU A 11 2.62 -13.92 3.82
CA LEU A 11 2.10 -13.33 5.05
C LEU A 11 1.57 -11.92 4.81
N THR A 12 2.30 -11.09 4.07
CA THR A 12 1.84 -9.75 3.67
C THR A 12 0.54 -9.82 2.87
N LEU A 13 0.44 -10.72 1.90
CA LEU A 13 -0.79 -10.92 1.12
C LEU A 13 -1.99 -11.27 2.02
N LEU A 14 -1.81 -12.17 2.99
CA LEU A 14 -2.87 -12.52 3.94
C LEU A 14 -3.26 -11.34 4.82
N VAL A 15 -2.28 -10.64 5.40
CA VAL A 15 -2.52 -9.49 6.29
C VAL A 15 -3.22 -8.36 5.54
N TRP A 16 -2.74 -8.02 4.33
CA TRP A 16 -3.34 -6.97 3.50
C TRP A 16 -4.72 -7.37 2.97
N GLY A 17 -4.95 -8.65 2.68
CA GLY A 17 -6.27 -9.17 2.34
C GLY A 17 -7.28 -9.00 3.48
N CYS A 18 -6.89 -9.38 4.70
CA CYS A 18 -7.70 -9.16 5.91
C CYS A 18 -7.95 -7.66 6.16
N TRP A 19 -6.92 -6.82 6.02
CA TRP A 19 -7.05 -5.37 6.14
C TRP A 19 -8.07 -4.82 5.16
N GLY A 20 -7.98 -5.13 3.86
CA GLY A 20 -8.90 -4.64 2.84
C GLY A 20 -10.35 -5.06 3.10
N PHE A 21 -10.56 -6.31 3.57
CA PHE A 21 -11.88 -6.78 3.99
C PHE A 21 -12.44 -6.03 5.19
N LEU A 22 -11.64 -5.87 6.26
CA LEU A 22 -12.07 -5.14 7.47
C LEU A 22 -12.34 -3.66 7.19
N THR A 23 -11.50 -3.02 6.38
CA THR A 23 -11.71 -1.65 5.90
C THR A 23 -13.05 -1.51 5.19
N ARG A 24 -13.39 -2.44 4.29
CA ARG A 24 -14.69 -2.41 3.61
C ARG A 24 -15.84 -2.50 4.61
N VAL A 25 -15.77 -3.42 5.57
CA VAL A 25 -16.80 -3.60 6.60
C VAL A 25 -16.97 -2.33 7.45
N ALA A 26 -15.86 -1.72 7.86
CA ALA A 26 -15.88 -0.48 8.63
C ALA A 26 -16.40 0.70 7.80
N ALA A 27 -15.91 0.89 6.57
CA ALA A 27 -16.33 1.98 5.70
C ALA A 27 -17.83 1.92 5.39
N ALA A 28 -18.37 0.72 5.13
CA ALA A 28 -19.79 0.55 4.86
C ALA A 28 -20.71 0.84 6.06
N SER A 29 -20.19 0.78 7.30
CA SER A 29 -20.99 0.95 8.52
C SER A 29 -20.78 2.31 9.20
N LEU A 30 -19.55 2.81 9.20
CA LEU A 30 -19.13 4.05 9.89
C LEU A 30 -18.92 5.22 8.91
N GLY A 31 -18.82 4.94 7.60
CA GLY A 31 -18.34 5.89 6.61
C GLY A 31 -16.82 6.06 6.64
N TRP A 32 -16.27 6.68 5.58
CA TRP A 32 -14.82 6.81 5.42
C TRP A 32 -14.13 7.64 6.51
N ARG A 33 -14.76 8.69 7.04
CA ARG A 33 -14.14 9.60 8.02
C ARG A 33 -13.82 8.89 9.33
N ASP A 34 -14.83 8.25 9.91
CA ASP A 34 -14.73 7.55 11.19
C ASP A 34 -13.85 6.30 11.05
N THR A 35 -13.99 5.58 9.92
CA THR A 35 -13.09 4.46 9.58
C THR A 35 -11.63 4.91 9.51
N THR A 36 -11.36 6.05 8.88
CA THR A 36 -9.99 6.60 8.78
C THR A 36 -9.46 6.98 10.16
N ALA A 37 -10.26 7.67 10.98
CA ALA A 37 -9.85 8.10 12.31
C ALA A 37 -9.53 6.91 13.23
N ILE A 38 -10.40 5.89 13.26
CA ILE A 38 -10.18 4.68 14.07
C ILE A 38 -8.98 3.89 13.54
N ALA A 39 -8.85 3.74 12.22
CA ALA A 39 -7.68 3.08 11.63
C ALA A 39 -6.37 3.83 11.93
N ALA A 40 -6.39 5.17 11.98
CA ALA A 40 -5.23 5.98 12.35
C ALA A 40 -4.78 5.67 13.79
N ILE A 41 -5.73 5.53 14.73
CA ILE A 41 -5.43 5.13 16.11
C ILE A 41 -4.81 3.72 16.14
N GLY A 42 -5.40 2.76 15.41
CA GLY A 42 -4.85 1.40 15.31
C GLY A 42 -3.42 1.38 14.76
N ASN A 43 -3.18 2.14 13.69
CA ASN A 43 -1.85 2.31 13.10
C ASN A 43 -0.85 2.95 14.08
N MET A 44 -1.29 3.95 14.86
CA MET A 44 -0.46 4.59 15.88
C MET A 44 -0.06 3.59 16.97
N ILE A 45 -1.00 2.78 17.46
CA ILE A 45 -0.73 1.73 18.46
C ILE A 45 0.30 0.73 17.91
N ALA A 46 0.11 0.27 16.68
CA ALA A 46 1.04 -0.66 16.03
C ALA A 46 2.43 -0.05 15.85
N ALA A 47 2.51 1.21 15.39
CA ALA A 47 3.77 1.93 15.19
C ALA A 47 4.52 2.15 16.50
N VAL A 48 3.86 2.61 17.56
CA VAL A 48 4.47 2.81 18.89
C VAL A 48 4.95 1.47 19.45
N SER A 49 4.13 0.43 19.36
CA SER A 49 4.51 -0.92 19.80
C SER A 49 5.76 -1.42 19.08
N PHE A 50 5.83 -1.22 17.76
CA PHE A 50 7.01 -1.57 16.98
C PHE A 50 8.26 -0.79 17.43
N ILE A 51 8.16 0.53 17.62
CA ILE A 51 9.28 1.36 18.10
C ILE A 51 9.80 0.87 19.45
N MET A 52 8.90 0.59 20.40
CA MET A 52 9.28 0.13 21.74
C MET A 52 9.95 -1.24 21.74
N LEU A 53 9.53 -2.15 20.85
CA LEU A 53 10.00 -3.54 20.83
C LEU A 53 11.22 -3.75 19.92
N SER A 54 11.39 -2.94 18.87
CA SER A 54 12.41 -3.15 17.84
C SER A 54 13.81 -2.61 18.19
N ARG A 55 13.91 -1.71 19.18
CA ARG A 55 15.14 -0.96 19.49
C ARG A 55 15.68 -0.17 18.28
N ALA A 56 14.81 0.26 17.38
CA ALA A 56 15.20 1.04 16.20
C ALA A 56 15.84 2.39 16.58
N GLU A 57 16.84 2.81 15.82
CA GLU A 57 17.42 4.16 15.92
C GLU A 57 16.48 5.16 15.24
N LEU A 58 15.91 6.10 16.02
CA LEU A 58 14.91 7.07 15.52
C LEU A 58 15.52 8.33 14.91
N ALA A 59 16.83 8.56 15.10
CA ALA A 59 17.55 9.69 14.56
C ALA A 59 18.79 9.23 13.78
N PRO A 60 18.60 8.45 12.69
CA PRO A 60 19.72 7.94 11.93
C PRO A 60 20.46 9.08 11.21
N GLN A 61 21.78 8.96 11.11
CA GLN A 61 22.64 9.97 10.47
C GLN A 61 22.42 10.10 8.94
N SER A 62 21.83 9.07 8.31
CA SER A 62 21.58 9.07 6.87
C SER A 62 20.42 10.02 6.51
N PRO A 63 20.55 10.89 5.49
CA PRO A 63 19.46 11.76 5.03
C PRO A 63 18.23 10.99 4.51
N SER A 64 18.36 9.66 4.33
CA SER A 64 17.26 8.76 3.95
C SER A 64 16.12 8.73 4.96
N TRP A 65 16.32 9.23 6.19
CA TRP A 65 15.24 9.41 7.16
C TRP A 65 14.09 10.26 6.58
N PHE A 66 14.41 11.24 5.73
CA PHE A 66 13.39 12.08 5.09
C PHE A 66 12.53 11.28 4.10
N ALA A 67 13.14 10.37 3.34
CA ALA A 67 12.41 9.48 2.45
C ALA A 67 11.50 8.51 3.24
N ALA A 68 11.99 7.96 4.36
CA ALA A 68 11.19 7.10 5.23
C ALA A 68 10.00 7.85 5.87
N LEU A 69 10.23 9.07 6.37
CA LEU A 69 9.18 9.91 6.92
C LEU A 69 8.14 10.29 5.85
N SER A 70 8.61 10.70 4.67
CA SER A 70 7.74 11.04 3.53
C SER A 70 6.92 9.84 3.08
N ALA A 71 7.50 8.64 3.05
CA ALA A 71 6.79 7.40 2.75
C ALA A 71 5.68 7.12 3.78
N GLY A 72 5.92 7.38 5.07
CA GLY A 72 4.89 7.28 6.11
C GLY A 72 3.72 8.25 5.89
N VAL A 73 4.02 9.53 5.62
CA VAL A 73 3.00 10.55 5.34
C VAL A 73 2.19 10.22 4.09
N LEU A 74 2.86 9.87 2.99
CA LEU A 74 2.22 9.49 1.73
C LEU A 74 1.42 8.19 1.88
N GLY A 75 1.90 7.24 2.67
CA GLY A 75 1.18 6.00 2.97
C GLY A 75 -0.14 6.28 3.69
N PHE A 76 -0.14 7.18 4.68
CA PHE A 76 -1.36 7.58 5.36
C PHE A 76 -2.32 8.36 4.46
N LEU A 77 -1.82 9.30 3.65
CA LEU A 77 -2.63 10.02 2.65
C LEU A 77 -3.23 9.06 1.61
N GLY A 78 -2.46 8.05 1.20
CA GLY A 78 -2.92 6.96 0.35
C GLY A 78 -4.05 6.17 1.00
N ALA A 79 -3.93 5.81 2.28
CA ALA A 79 -4.99 5.12 3.03
C ALA A 79 -6.26 5.98 3.14
N LEU A 80 -6.12 7.29 3.41
CA LEU A 80 -7.24 8.23 3.48
C LEU A 80 -8.00 8.31 2.15
N THR A 81 -7.28 8.51 1.05
CA THR A 81 -7.90 8.57 -0.29
C THR A 81 -8.46 7.22 -0.74
N PHE A 82 -7.84 6.11 -0.33
CA PHE A 82 -8.37 4.76 -0.55
C PHE A 82 -9.70 4.53 0.18
N TYR A 83 -9.83 4.96 1.44
CA TYR A 83 -11.08 4.80 2.20
C TYR A 83 -12.21 5.65 1.62
N VAL A 84 -11.92 6.87 1.16
CA VAL A 84 -12.89 7.68 0.39
C VAL A 84 -13.35 6.94 -0.86
N ALA A 85 -12.44 6.31 -1.60
CA ALA A 85 -12.79 5.59 -2.82
C ALA A 85 -13.64 4.34 -2.54
N VAL A 86 -13.29 3.56 -1.50
CA VAL A 86 -14.04 2.35 -1.07
C VAL A 86 -15.44 2.68 -0.55
N ASP A 87 -15.62 3.85 0.07
CA ASP A 87 -16.92 4.34 0.54
C ASP A 87 -17.86 4.68 -0.63
N GLN A 88 -17.30 5.19 -1.74
CA GLN A 88 -18.06 5.65 -2.91
C GLN A 88 -18.22 4.59 -4.01
N ASN A 89 -17.41 3.54 -4.01
CA ASN A 89 -17.32 2.57 -5.11
C ASN A 89 -17.18 1.13 -4.59
N PRO A 90 -17.50 0.11 -5.40
CA PRO A 90 -17.28 -1.28 -5.02
C PRO A 90 -15.83 -1.53 -4.60
N SER A 91 -15.62 -2.08 -3.41
CA SER A 91 -14.28 -2.33 -2.87
C SER A 91 -13.43 -3.22 -3.79
N SER A 92 -14.04 -4.17 -4.50
CA SER A 92 -13.36 -5.03 -5.47
C SER A 92 -12.74 -4.22 -6.61
N LEU A 93 -13.44 -3.22 -7.12
CA LEU A 93 -12.93 -2.32 -8.16
C LEU A 93 -11.77 -1.47 -7.62
N VAL A 94 -11.96 -0.84 -6.45
CA VAL A 94 -10.97 0.06 -5.85
C VAL A 94 -9.68 -0.68 -5.49
N ILE A 95 -9.78 -1.88 -4.88
CA ILE A 95 -8.60 -2.69 -4.53
C ILE A 95 -7.79 -3.08 -5.78
N VAL A 96 -8.46 -3.50 -6.84
CA VAL A 96 -7.78 -3.92 -8.07
C VAL A 96 -7.17 -2.71 -8.77
N ALA A 97 -7.87 -1.58 -8.85
CA ALA A 97 -7.35 -0.35 -9.44
C ALA A 97 -6.13 0.17 -8.68
N THR A 98 -6.19 0.19 -7.35
CA THR A 98 -5.07 0.68 -6.52
C THR A 98 -3.88 -0.27 -6.50
N SER A 99 -4.07 -1.58 -6.76
CA SER A 99 -2.99 -2.56 -6.91
C SER A 99 -2.07 -2.28 -8.12
N LEU A 100 -2.41 -1.30 -8.97
CA LEU A 100 -1.53 -0.79 -10.03
C LEU A 100 -0.49 0.25 -9.56
N TYR A 101 -0.46 0.61 -8.27
CA TYR A 101 0.58 1.52 -7.74
C TYR A 101 2.03 1.13 -8.09
N PRO A 102 2.41 -0.15 -8.29
CA PRO A 102 3.77 -0.49 -8.71
C PRO A 102 4.19 0.14 -10.05
N ILE A 103 3.23 0.48 -10.93
CA ILE A 103 3.51 1.22 -12.17
C ILE A 103 4.10 2.59 -11.85
N ILE A 104 3.52 3.30 -10.88
CA ILE A 104 4.02 4.60 -10.42
C ILE A 104 5.41 4.43 -9.81
N THR A 105 5.63 3.40 -9.00
CA THR A 105 6.95 3.09 -8.44
C THR A 105 8.00 2.87 -9.53
N ILE A 106 7.69 2.08 -10.57
CA ILE A 106 8.61 1.84 -11.70
C ILE A 106 8.94 3.14 -12.43
N ILE A 107 7.93 3.98 -12.73
CA ILE A 107 8.14 5.27 -13.40
C ILE A 107 9.04 6.17 -12.55
N LEU A 108 8.78 6.28 -11.25
CA LEU A 108 9.59 7.09 -10.34
C LEU A 108 11.03 6.55 -10.22
N SER A 109 11.21 5.23 -10.17
CA SER A 109 12.54 4.60 -10.19
C SER A 109 13.32 4.96 -11.45
N VAL A 110 12.68 4.91 -12.63
CA VAL A 110 13.32 5.30 -13.88
C VAL A 110 13.70 6.78 -13.89
N LEU A 111 12.77 7.65 -13.50
CA LEU A 111 12.95 9.10 -13.58
C LEU A 111 13.90 9.67 -12.51
N LEU A 112 13.85 9.15 -11.29
CA LEU A 112 14.55 9.73 -10.13
C LEU A 112 15.78 8.94 -9.72
N LEU A 113 15.77 7.62 -9.92
CA LEU A 113 16.88 6.74 -9.53
C LEU A 113 17.75 6.31 -10.73
N GLY A 114 17.34 6.66 -11.96
CA GLY A 114 18.05 6.30 -13.19
C GLY A 114 18.02 4.80 -13.47
N GLU A 115 17.06 4.07 -12.90
CA GLU A 115 16.89 2.65 -13.18
C GLU A 115 16.39 2.41 -14.60
N ASN A 116 16.85 1.33 -15.24
CA ASN A 116 16.37 0.95 -16.57
C ASN A 116 15.17 0.01 -16.45
N MET A 117 14.09 0.32 -17.16
CA MET A 117 12.95 -0.58 -17.24
C MET A 117 13.22 -1.69 -18.27
N SER A 118 13.23 -2.94 -17.82
CA SER A 118 13.37 -4.09 -18.71
C SER A 118 12.11 -4.32 -19.56
N VAL A 119 12.28 -4.94 -20.72
CA VAL A 119 11.15 -5.36 -21.58
C VAL A 119 10.17 -6.25 -20.82
N ARG A 120 10.65 -7.10 -19.91
CA ARG A 120 9.81 -7.97 -19.08
C ARG A 120 8.92 -7.15 -18.12
N GLN A 121 9.46 -6.10 -17.50
CA GLN A 121 8.67 -5.21 -16.65
C GLN A 121 7.61 -4.46 -17.47
N MET A 122 7.95 -3.98 -18.66
CA MET A 122 6.97 -3.34 -19.55
C MET A 122 5.81 -4.26 -19.91
N VAL A 123 6.12 -5.51 -20.28
CA VAL A 123 5.09 -6.52 -20.58
C VAL A 123 4.26 -6.85 -19.34
N GLY A 124 4.88 -6.95 -18.17
CA GLY A 124 4.18 -7.16 -16.90
C GLY A 124 3.21 -6.02 -16.57
N VAL A 125 3.64 -4.77 -16.76
CA VAL A 125 2.79 -3.58 -16.60
C VAL A 125 1.61 -3.62 -17.58
N ALA A 126 1.85 -3.96 -18.84
CA ALA A 126 0.78 -4.09 -19.84
C ALA A 126 -0.24 -5.17 -19.43
N PHE A 127 0.20 -6.32 -18.93
CA PHE A 127 -0.69 -7.36 -18.43
C PHE A 127 -1.45 -6.94 -17.17
N ALA A 128 -0.83 -6.19 -16.26
CA ALA A 128 -1.50 -5.67 -15.07
C ALA A 128 -2.63 -4.69 -15.44
N ILE A 129 -2.39 -3.81 -16.42
CA ILE A 129 -3.41 -2.90 -16.95
C ILE A 129 -4.54 -3.69 -17.63
N LEU A 130 -4.20 -4.70 -18.44
CA LEU A 130 -5.21 -5.55 -19.09
C LEU A 130 -6.06 -6.30 -18.06
N ALA A 131 -5.46 -6.86 -17.01
CA ALA A 131 -6.17 -7.50 -15.92
C ALA A 131 -7.14 -6.54 -15.22
N LEU A 132 -6.72 -5.29 -14.96
CA LEU A 132 -7.61 -4.27 -14.42
C LEU A 132 -8.79 -3.99 -15.35
N ILE A 133 -8.56 -3.83 -16.66
CA ILE A 133 -9.63 -3.59 -17.64
C ILE A 133 -10.65 -4.74 -17.62
N LEU A 134 -10.17 -5.99 -17.60
CA LEU A 134 -11.04 -7.18 -17.58
C LEU A 134 -11.84 -7.30 -16.27
N ILE A 135 -11.26 -6.93 -15.13
CA ILE A 135 -11.95 -6.99 -13.83
C ILE A 135 -12.89 -5.80 -13.62
N SER A 136 -12.56 -4.63 -14.19
CA SER A 136 -13.35 -3.41 -14.08
C SER A 136 -14.45 -3.28 -15.13
N GLY A 137 -14.38 -4.05 -16.22
CA GLY A 137 -15.43 -4.16 -17.22
C GLY A 137 -16.73 -4.64 -16.58
N ARG A 138 -17.75 -3.77 -16.63
CA ARG A 138 -19.13 -4.13 -16.27
C ARG A 138 -19.71 -5.16 -17.23
#